data_AF-A0A949IX45-F1
#
_entry.id   AF-A0A949IX45-F1
#
_cell.length_a   1.000
_cell.length_b   1.000
_cell.length_c   1.000
_cell.angle_alpha   90.00
_cell.angle_beta   90.00
_cell.angle_gamma   90.00
#
_symmetry.space_group_name_H-M   'P 1'
#
loop_
_entity.id
_entity.type
_entity.pdbx_description
1 polymer ?
#
loop_
_entity_poly.entity_id
_entity_poly.type
_entity_poly.pdbx_seq_one_letter_code
_entity_poly.pdbx_strand_id
1 'polypeptide(L)'
;MAFGKKKKNTVTAPTAAEAYAAGQHGSIENMYAVDAAAYAYLKYAETEYRSYAKKSDNGASLLHSVSKYFRLENDYESARHAFYQTRQRLKKGAIDAFLDGRPENLQEIIAHPQDFAESQHQEPDALVAKTIIQLLDKTPDAGVPLLALAKVDRKNRQDILNDTLYKLVNEYTGFETEMSALLEAGADAGCNSSIVLAAAIHKQRPAAIIDMLTEHGASYQAAFERMQAHPDYYGDKTATIAYHAYRREMEARIEAQQNRIRELEETVAELTTRKDKPPAPQPEQKVPAGPKAEGAAAFVKKLKPI
;
A
#
# COMPACT_ATOMS: atom_id res chain seq x y z
N MET A 1 2.21 -67.40 -6.03
CA MET A 1 2.96 -66.20 -5.60
C MET A 1 2.27 -64.97 -6.19
N ALA A 2 1.57 -64.20 -5.37
CA ALA A 2 0.92 -62.97 -5.82
C ALA A 2 1.97 -61.85 -5.83
N PHE A 3 2.38 -61.41 -7.03
CA PHE A 3 3.18 -60.20 -7.18
C PHE A 3 2.31 -59.00 -6.85
N GLY A 4 2.41 -58.51 -5.61
CA GLY A 4 1.84 -57.24 -5.20
C GLY A 4 2.41 -56.14 -6.09
N LYS A 5 1.58 -55.61 -7.00
CA LYS A 5 1.86 -54.36 -7.72
C LYS A 5 2.06 -53.30 -6.64
N LYS A 6 3.31 -52.90 -6.38
CA LYS A 6 3.61 -51.68 -5.63
C LYS A 6 2.83 -50.56 -6.35
N LYS A 7 1.78 -50.02 -5.70
CA LYS A 7 1.17 -48.77 -6.13
C LYS A 7 2.32 -47.77 -6.25
N LYS A 8 2.67 -47.36 -7.47
CA LYS A 8 3.49 -46.18 -7.64
C LYS A 8 2.73 -45.07 -6.94
N ASN A 9 3.27 -44.55 -5.84
CA ASN A 9 2.79 -43.29 -5.28
C ASN A 9 3.07 -42.24 -6.36
N THR A 10 2.08 -42.00 -7.22
CA THR A 10 2.09 -40.91 -8.18
C THR A 10 1.88 -39.65 -7.37
N VAL A 11 2.97 -38.89 -7.16
CA VAL A 11 2.86 -37.51 -6.72
C VAL A 11 2.09 -36.77 -7.82
N THR A 12 0.95 -36.17 -7.48
CA THR A 12 0.11 -35.43 -8.42
C THR A 12 -0.03 -33.99 -7.95
N ALA A 13 -0.06 -33.05 -8.88
CA ALA A 13 -0.38 -31.66 -8.55
C ALA A 13 -1.81 -31.55 -8.00
N PRO A 14 -2.05 -30.66 -7.02
CA PRO A 14 -3.39 -30.19 -6.72
C PRO A 14 -4.05 -29.60 -7.97
N THR A 15 -5.36 -29.79 -8.08
CA THR A 15 -6.16 -29.15 -9.12
C THR A 15 -6.36 -27.66 -8.80
N ALA A 16 -6.65 -26.87 -9.84
CA ALA A 16 -6.97 -25.45 -9.66
C ALA A 16 -8.19 -25.22 -8.74
N ALA A 17 -9.15 -26.15 -8.74
CA ALA A 17 -10.33 -26.09 -7.89
C ALA A 17 -9.99 -26.39 -6.42
N GLU A 18 -9.17 -27.40 -6.15
CA GLU A 18 -8.67 -27.70 -4.80
C GLU A 18 -7.86 -26.53 -4.23
N ALA A 19 -6.98 -25.94 -5.05
CA ALA A 19 -6.19 -24.78 -4.66
C ALA A 19 -7.05 -23.55 -4.34
N TYR A 20 -8.03 -23.26 -5.19
CA TYR A 20 -8.96 -22.15 -4.94
C TYR A 20 -9.80 -22.39 -3.68
N ALA A 21 -10.35 -23.60 -3.52
CA ALA A 21 -11.15 -23.95 -2.36
C ALA A 21 -10.34 -23.93 -1.05
N ALA A 22 -9.06 -24.32 -1.08
CA ALA A 22 -8.18 -24.21 0.07
C ALA A 22 -7.92 -22.75 0.46
N GLY A 23 -7.70 -21.86 -0.51
CA GLY A 23 -7.59 -20.43 -0.25
C GLY A 23 -8.90 -19.82 0.27
N GLN A 24 -10.04 -20.23 -0.31
CA GLN A 24 -11.34 -19.62 0.00
C GLN A 24 -11.93 -20.13 1.31
N HIS A 25 -11.98 -21.45 1.51
CA HIS A 25 -12.72 -22.10 2.60
C HIS A 25 -11.83 -22.98 3.49
N GLY A 26 -10.57 -23.19 3.12
CA GLY A 26 -9.63 -23.98 3.91
C GLY A 26 -9.11 -23.22 5.13
N SER A 27 -8.60 -23.97 6.11
CA SER A 27 -7.75 -23.40 7.15
C SER A 27 -6.37 -23.02 6.59
N ILE A 28 -5.58 -22.30 7.39
CA ILE A 28 -4.18 -22.01 7.08
C ILE A 28 -3.40 -23.31 6.84
N GLU A 29 -3.62 -24.36 7.65
CA GLU A 29 -2.94 -25.65 7.43
C GLU A 29 -3.32 -26.28 6.09
N ASN A 30 -4.58 -26.18 5.67
CA ASN A 30 -5.02 -26.68 4.37
C ASN A 30 -4.34 -25.92 3.21
N MET A 31 -4.18 -24.59 3.34
CA MET A 31 -3.48 -23.77 2.36
C MET A 31 -2.02 -24.19 2.20
N TYR A 32 -1.29 -24.37 3.31
CA TYR A 32 0.09 -24.86 3.30
C TYR A 32 0.21 -26.29 2.79
N ALA A 33 -0.74 -27.18 3.12
CA ALA A 33 -0.74 -28.55 2.62
C ALA A 33 -0.89 -28.62 1.10
N VAL A 34 -1.75 -27.78 0.52
CA VAL A 34 -1.92 -27.68 -0.94
C VAL A 34 -0.67 -27.11 -1.61
N ASP A 35 -0.08 -26.05 -1.06
CA ASP A 35 1.16 -25.49 -1.59
C ASP A 35 2.32 -26.51 -1.54
N ALA A 36 2.47 -27.20 -0.40
CA ALA A 36 3.48 -28.24 -0.22
C ALA A 36 3.30 -29.41 -1.20
N ALA A 37 2.06 -29.81 -1.49
CA ALA A 37 1.76 -30.86 -2.48
C ALA A 37 2.16 -30.42 -3.90
N ALA A 38 1.89 -29.17 -4.28
CA ALA A 38 2.31 -28.62 -5.56
C ALA A 38 3.85 -28.53 -5.66
N TYR A 39 4.51 -28.11 -4.58
CA TYR A 39 5.98 -28.07 -4.53
C TYR A 39 6.60 -29.46 -4.63
N ALA A 40 6.03 -30.45 -3.93
CA ALA A 40 6.48 -31.84 -4.00
C ALA A 40 6.34 -32.41 -5.42
N TYR A 41 5.26 -32.08 -6.13
CA TYR A 41 5.08 -32.47 -7.53
C TYR A 41 6.15 -31.85 -8.44
N LEU A 42 6.43 -30.56 -8.29
CA LEU A 42 7.51 -29.87 -9.01
C LEU A 42 8.88 -30.52 -8.74
N LYS A 43 9.21 -30.78 -7.46
CA LYS A 43 10.49 -31.40 -7.08
C LYS A 43 10.65 -32.83 -7.58
N TYR A 44 9.56 -33.59 -7.61
CA TYR A 44 9.55 -34.91 -8.21
C TYR A 44 9.90 -34.83 -9.72
N ALA A 45 9.23 -33.97 -10.48
CA ALA A 45 9.48 -33.80 -11.91
C ALA A 45 10.89 -33.26 -12.21
N GLU A 46 11.39 -32.29 -11.41
CA GLU A 46 12.75 -31.75 -11.51
C GLU A 46 13.81 -32.85 -11.31
N THR A 47 13.60 -33.72 -10.32
CA THR A 47 14.51 -34.82 -10.00
C THR A 47 14.57 -35.84 -11.13
N GLU A 48 13.42 -36.25 -11.66
CA GLU A 48 13.34 -37.17 -12.80
C GLU A 48 14.06 -36.58 -14.03
N TYR A 49 13.76 -35.33 -14.38
CA TYR A 49 14.40 -34.62 -15.50
C TYR A 49 15.92 -34.52 -15.35
N ARG A 50 16.42 -34.00 -14.21
CA ARG A 50 17.87 -33.83 -13.97
C ARG A 50 18.62 -35.15 -13.90
N SER A 51 18.01 -36.18 -13.30
CA SER A 51 18.62 -37.51 -13.24
C SER A 51 18.81 -38.12 -14.62
N TYR A 52 17.92 -37.78 -15.56
CA TYR A 52 17.96 -38.27 -16.93
C TYR A 52 18.94 -37.47 -17.79
N ALA A 53 18.95 -36.13 -17.66
CA ALA A 53 19.90 -35.26 -18.32
C ALA A 53 21.36 -35.68 -18.03
N LYS A 54 21.71 -35.92 -16.76
CA LYS A 54 23.05 -36.41 -16.37
C LYS A 54 23.43 -37.77 -16.96
N LYS A 55 22.45 -38.63 -17.25
CA LYS A 55 22.70 -39.95 -17.86
C LYS A 55 22.83 -39.88 -19.39
N SER A 56 22.18 -38.89 -20.01
CA SER A 56 22.28 -38.59 -21.43
C SER A 56 23.69 -38.13 -21.82
N ASP A 57 24.30 -37.28 -20.99
CA ASP A 57 25.67 -36.76 -21.22
C ASP A 57 26.75 -37.85 -21.21
N ASN A 58 26.47 -39.02 -20.64
CA ASN A 58 27.38 -40.16 -20.56
C ASN A 58 27.24 -41.19 -21.71
N GLY A 59 26.61 -40.82 -22.84
CA GLY A 59 26.69 -41.59 -24.09
C GLY A 59 25.64 -42.69 -24.31
N ALA A 60 24.47 -42.61 -23.68
CA ALA A 60 23.40 -43.60 -23.87
C ALA A 60 22.53 -43.32 -25.13
N SER A 61 22.60 -44.23 -26.11
CA SER A 61 21.67 -44.47 -27.26
C SER A 61 20.75 -43.30 -27.67
N LEU A 62 21.19 -42.54 -28.68
CA LEU A 62 20.64 -41.24 -29.14
C LEU A 62 19.15 -41.18 -29.54
N LEU A 63 18.48 -42.26 -29.94
CA LEU A 63 17.10 -42.17 -30.45
C LEU A 63 16.03 -42.46 -29.40
N HIS A 64 16.26 -43.46 -28.54
CA HIS A 64 15.36 -43.75 -27.42
C HIS A 64 15.57 -42.76 -26.26
N SER A 65 16.76 -42.16 -26.17
CA SER A 65 17.07 -41.17 -25.15
C SER A 65 16.40 -39.82 -25.40
N VAL A 66 16.34 -39.37 -26.66
CA VAL A 66 15.77 -38.06 -27.02
C VAL A 66 14.27 -38.00 -26.75
N SER A 67 13.49 -39.02 -27.12
CA SER A 67 12.03 -39.03 -26.88
C SER A 67 11.70 -39.03 -25.39
N LYS A 68 12.47 -39.75 -24.57
CA LYS A 68 12.29 -39.78 -23.11
C LYS A 68 12.73 -38.47 -22.46
N TYR A 69 13.82 -37.87 -22.95
CA TYR A 69 14.29 -36.56 -22.49
C TYR A 69 13.21 -35.49 -22.70
N PHE A 70 12.69 -35.34 -23.93
CA PHE A 70 11.64 -34.36 -24.23
C PHE A 70 10.37 -34.59 -23.41
N ARG A 71 10.00 -35.85 -23.16
CA ARG A 71 8.88 -36.15 -22.27
C ARG A 71 9.12 -35.65 -20.85
N LEU A 72 10.30 -35.92 -20.28
CA LEU A 72 10.63 -35.48 -18.91
C LEU A 72 10.78 -33.96 -18.80
N GLU A 73 11.28 -33.31 -19.85
CA GLU A 73 11.32 -31.85 -19.94
C GLU A 73 9.90 -31.26 -19.96
N ASN A 74 9.01 -31.80 -20.79
CA ASN A 74 7.60 -31.41 -20.82
C ASN A 74 6.87 -31.68 -19.49
N ASP A 75 7.16 -32.82 -18.83
CA ASP A 75 6.60 -33.16 -17.52
C ASP A 75 7.08 -32.16 -16.45
N TYR A 76 8.36 -31.76 -16.49
CA TYR A 76 8.93 -30.75 -15.61
C TYR A 76 8.32 -29.36 -15.84
N GLU A 77 8.21 -28.92 -17.10
CA GLU A 77 7.57 -27.64 -17.45
C GLU A 77 6.08 -27.62 -17.07
N SER A 78 5.37 -28.73 -17.27
CA SER A 78 3.99 -28.89 -16.83
C SER A 78 3.85 -28.80 -15.31
N ALA A 79 4.77 -29.42 -14.56
CA ALA A 79 4.81 -29.32 -13.10
C ALA A 79 5.12 -27.90 -12.62
N ARG A 80 6.03 -27.20 -13.31
CA ARG A 80 6.34 -25.80 -13.06
C ARG A 80 5.12 -24.91 -13.26
N HIS A 81 4.39 -25.12 -14.36
CA HIS A 81 3.15 -24.41 -14.63
C HIS A 81 2.05 -24.69 -13.59
N ALA A 82 1.86 -25.96 -13.21
CA ALA A 82 0.88 -26.34 -12.20
C ALA A 82 1.17 -25.72 -10.82
N PHE A 83 2.46 -25.65 -10.44
CA PHE A 83 2.89 -24.97 -9.21
C PHE A 83 2.52 -23.48 -9.23
N TYR A 84 2.85 -22.76 -10.30
CA TYR A 84 2.47 -21.35 -10.46
C TYR A 84 0.94 -21.15 -10.40
N GLN A 85 0.18 -21.99 -11.10
CA GLN A 85 -1.28 -21.91 -11.08
C GLN A 85 -1.85 -22.16 -9.68
N THR A 86 -1.29 -23.12 -8.93
CA THR A 86 -1.75 -23.43 -7.57
C THR A 86 -1.63 -22.20 -6.67
N ARG A 87 -0.47 -21.53 -6.63
CA ARG A 87 -0.26 -20.32 -5.83
C ARG A 87 -1.19 -19.17 -6.22
N GLN A 88 -1.38 -18.95 -7.53
CA GLN A 88 -2.35 -17.96 -8.01
C GLN A 88 -3.78 -18.27 -7.56
N ARG A 89 -4.18 -19.54 -7.56
CA ARG A 89 -5.52 -19.97 -7.15
C ARG A 89 -5.73 -19.87 -5.64
N LEU A 90 -4.71 -20.24 -4.84
CA LEU A 90 -4.72 -20.04 -3.38
C LEU A 90 -4.93 -18.56 -3.06
N LYS A 91 -4.10 -17.67 -3.64
CA LYS A 91 -4.22 -16.23 -3.45
C LYS A 91 -5.58 -15.68 -3.89
N LYS A 92 -6.08 -16.11 -5.05
CA LYS A 92 -7.40 -15.68 -5.53
C LYS A 92 -8.52 -16.11 -4.57
N GLY A 93 -8.48 -17.36 -4.09
CA GLY A 93 -9.44 -17.86 -3.10
C GLY A 93 -9.35 -17.08 -1.79
N ALA A 94 -8.14 -16.78 -1.32
CA ALA A 94 -7.91 -16.00 -0.10
C ALA A 94 -8.41 -14.54 -0.23
N ILE A 95 -8.26 -13.92 -1.40
CA ILE A 95 -8.84 -12.60 -1.69
C ILE A 95 -10.37 -12.66 -1.61
N ASP A 96 -11.00 -13.63 -2.27
CA ASP A 96 -12.46 -13.75 -2.24
C ASP A 96 -12.96 -14.04 -0.81
N ALA A 97 -12.25 -14.88 -0.04
CA ALA A 97 -12.56 -15.12 1.38
C ALA A 97 -12.42 -13.87 2.25
N PHE A 98 -11.40 -13.04 2.01
CA PHE A 98 -11.20 -11.79 2.73
C PHE A 98 -12.39 -10.85 2.52
N LEU A 99 -12.87 -10.74 1.29
CA LEU A 99 -14.04 -9.92 0.95
C LEU A 99 -15.35 -10.47 1.55
N ASP A 100 -15.42 -11.78 1.77
CA ASP A 100 -16.50 -12.44 2.53
C ASP A 100 -16.36 -12.32 4.06
N GLY A 101 -15.36 -11.57 4.56
CA GLY A 101 -15.13 -11.33 5.99
C GLY A 101 -14.28 -12.40 6.71
N ARG A 102 -13.55 -13.24 5.96
CA ARG A 102 -12.59 -14.23 6.49
C ARG A 102 -11.15 -13.86 6.09
N PRO A 103 -10.48 -12.98 6.85
CA PRO A 103 -9.20 -12.41 6.42
C PRO A 103 -7.99 -13.33 6.65
N GLU A 104 -8.14 -14.44 7.37
CA GLU A 104 -7.04 -15.20 7.98
C GLU A 104 -6.04 -15.72 6.95
N ASN A 105 -6.54 -16.33 5.87
CA ASN A 105 -5.70 -16.90 4.81
C ASN A 105 -4.94 -15.82 4.04
N LEU A 106 -5.58 -14.68 3.76
CA LEU A 106 -4.93 -13.59 3.04
C LEU A 106 -3.88 -12.90 3.89
N GLN A 107 -4.19 -12.66 5.17
CA GLN A 107 -3.22 -12.11 6.13
C GLN A 107 -2.02 -13.04 6.30
N GLU A 108 -2.22 -14.36 6.23
CA GLU A 108 -1.12 -15.33 6.25
C GLU A 108 -0.21 -15.20 5.02
N ILE A 109 -0.80 -15.15 3.82
CA ILE A 109 -0.06 -14.95 2.57
C ILE A 109 0.75 -13.64 2.61
N ILE A 110 0.16 -12.57 3.14
CA ILE A 110 0.80 -11.25 3.24
C ILE A 110 1.89 -11.20 4.32
N ALA A 111 1.71 -11.92 5.43
CA ALA A 111 2.71 -11.99 6.50
C ALA A 111 3.90 -12.90 6.14
N HIS A 112 3.69 -13.88 5.25
CA HIS A 112 4.70 -14.84 4.82
C HIS A 112 4.87 -14.89 3.28
N PRO A 113 5.14 -13.75 2.61
CA PRO A 113 5.10 -13.66 1.16
C PRO A 113 6.16 -14.53 0.47
N GLN A 114 7.29 -14.81 1.13
CA GLN A 114 8.31 -15.75 0.65
C GLN A 114 7.80 -17.19 0.49
N ASP A 115 6.83 -17.60 1.31
CA ASP A 115 6.27 -18.95 1.26
C ASP A 115 5.35 -19.09 0.05
N PHE A 116 4.76 -17.98 -0.42
CA PHE A 116 3.76 -17.95 -1.50
C PHE A 116 4.25 -17.26 -2.77
N ALA A 117 5.51 -16.82 -2.84
CA ALA A 117 6.10 -16.18 -4.02
C ALA A 117 6.01 -17.10 -5.24
N GLU A 118 5.41 -16.66 -6.33
CA GLU A 118 5.05 -17.56 -7.43
C GLU A 118 6.31 -18.15 -8.06
N SER A 119 7.40 -17.39 -8.15
CA SER A 119 8.70 -17.85 -8.68
C SER A 119 9.87 -17.44 -7.80
N GLN A 120 11.03 -18.08 -8.02
CA GLN A 120 12.31 -17.67 -7.37
C GLN A 120 12.75 -16.24 -7.71
N HIS A 121 12.18 -15.65 -8.76
CA HIS A 121 12.50 -14.29 -9.21
C HIS A 121 11.42 -13.27 -8.82
N GLN A 122 10.30 -13.70 -8.24
CA GLN A 122 9.31 -12.76 -7.75
C GLN A 122 9.75 -12.24 -6.40
N GLU A 123 9.95 -10.93 -6.30
CA GLU A 123 10.22 -10.28 -5.03
C GLU A 123 8.99 -10.38 -4.12
N PRO A 124 9.14 -10.81 -2.85
CA PRO A 124 8.02 -10.94 -1.92
C PRO A 124 7.20 -9.64 -1.78
N ASP A 125 7.86 -8.49 -1.78
CA ASP A 125 7.21 -7.17 -1.68
C ASP A 125 6.35 -6.85 -2.91
N ALA A 126 6.75 -7.33 -4.09
CA ALA A 126 5.94 -7.21 -5.31
C ALA A 126 4.66 -8.06 -5.25
N LEU A 127 4.71 -9.23 -4.60
CA LEU A 127 3.50 -10.03 -4.36
C LEU A 127 2.53 -9.29 -3.44
N VAL A 128 3.01 -8.74 -2.33
CA VAL A 128 2.17 -8.04 -1.34
C VAL A 128 1.52 -6.81 -1.96
N ALA A 129 2.31 -5.92 -2.57
CA ALA A 129 1.79 -4.70 -3.20
C ALA A 129 0.73 -5.01 -4.26
N LYS A 130 0.98 -5.99 -5.14
CA LYS A 130 0.00 -6.41 -6.15
C LYS A 130 -1.28 -6.95 -5.53
N THR A 131 -1.16 -7.68 -4.42
CA THR A 131 -2.33 -8.24 -3.71
C THR A 131 -3.18 -7.12 -3.10
N ILE A 132 -2.55 -6.12 -2.48
CA ILE A 132 -3.26 -4.96 -1.93
C ILE A 132 -3.95 -4.16 -3.04
N ILE A 133 -3.27 -3.92 -4.17
CA ILE A 133 -3.87 -3.23 -5.33
C ILE A 133 -5.09 -4.01 -5.84
N GLN A 134 -5.01 -5.34 -5.92
CA GLN A 134 -6.17 -6.18 -6.32
C GLN A 134 -7.33 -6.13 -5.33
N LEU A 135 -7.08 -5.94 -4.04
CA LEU A 135 -8.15 -5.75 -3.06
C LEU A 135 -8.79 -4.37 -3.24
N LEU A 136 -7.98 -3.33 -3.42
CA LEU A 136 -8.47 -1.97 -3.59
C LEU A 136 -9.28 -1.78 -4.88
N ASP A 137 -8.88 -2.43 -5.97
CA ASP A 137 -9.64 -2.47 -7.23
C ASP A 137 -11.06 -3.06 -7.04
N LYS A 138 -11.22 -3.98 -6.09
CA LYS A 138 -12.52 -4.58 -5.75
C LYS A 138 -13.27 -3.81 -4.68
N THR A 139 -12.57 -3.17 -3.76
CA THR A 139 -13.13 -2.46 -2.61
C THR A 139 -12.18 -1.32 -2.21
N PRO A 140 -12.33 -0.13 -2.82
CA PRO A 140 -11.43 1.00 -2.61
C PRO A 140 -11.78 1.71 -1.29
N ASP A 141 -11.41 1.08 -0.18
CA ASP A 141 -11.65 1.57 1.18
C ASP A 141 -10.34 1.56 1.99
N ALA A 142 -10.12 2.59 2.80
CA ALA A 142 -8.91 2.76 3.59
C ALA A 142 -8.70 1.67 4.66
N GLY A 143 -9.78 1.05 5.14
CA GLY A 143 -9.74 -0.06 6.10
C GLY A 143 -9.25 -1.37 5.50
N VAL A 144 -9.42 -1.58 4.19
CA VAL A 144 -9.01 -2.80 3.47
C VAL A 144 -7.50 -3.09 3.59
N PRO A 145 -6.59 -2.18 3.20
CA PRO A 145 -5.15 -2.42 3.32
C PRO A 145 -4.71 -2.56 4.79
N LEU A 146 -5.35 -1.82 5.71
CA LEU A 146 -5.06 -1.92 7.14
C LEU A 146 -5.43 -3.29 7.72
N LEU A 147 -6.59 -3.83 7.33
CA LEU A 147 -7.05 -5.14 7.73
C LEU A 147 -6.21 -6.25 7.09
N ALA A 148 -5.84 -6.11 5.81
CA ALA A 148 -4.98 -7.06 5.11
C ALA A 148 -3.57 -7.15 5.77
N LEU A 149 -3.07 -6.02 6.28
CA LEU A 149 -1.76 -5.91 6.93
C LEU A 149 -1.81 -6.09 8.45
N ALA A 150 -2.90 -6.59 9.02
CA ALA A 150 -3.09 -6.65 10.47
C ALA A 150 -2.04 -7.51 11.19
N LYS A 151 -1.55 -8.59 10.55
CA LYS A 151 -0.49 -9.46 11.08
C LYS A 151 0.94 -8.94 10.82
N VAL A 152 1.09 -7.89 10.01
CA VAL A 152 2.39 -7.28 9.71
C VAL A 152 2.69 -6.23 10.78
N ASP A 153 3.95 -6.19 11.25
CA ASP A 153 4.38 -5.18 12.21
C ASP A 153 4.28 -3.76 11.62
N ARG A 154 4.20 -2.78 12.51
CA ARG A 154 3.89 -1.40 12.12
C ARG A 154 4.92 -0.79 11.17
N LYS A 155 6.21 -1.10 11.34
CA LYS A 155 7.26 -0.52 10.50
C LYS A 155 7.14 -1.08 9.08
N ASN A 156 7.11 -2.41 8.97
CA ASN A 156 6.98 -3.07 7.67
C ASN A 156 5.64 -2.73 6.99
N ARG A 157 4.57 -2.51 7.76
CA ARG A 157 3.29 -2.04 7.23
C ARG A 157 3.42 -0.69 6.51
N GLN A 158 4.11 0.28 7.11
CA GLN A 158 4.30 1.59 6.48
C GLN A 158 5.10 1.47 5.18
N ASP A 159 6.17 0.68 5.20
CA ASP A 159 7.02 0.46 4.02
C ASP A 159 6.21 -0.20 2.88
N ILE A 160 5.37 -1.20 3.22
CA ILE A 160 4.46 -1.84 2.26
C ILE A 160 3.44 -0.84 1.69
N LEU A 161 2.82 -0.01 2.52
CA LEU A 161 1.86 1.00 2.06
C LEU A 161 2.51 2.00 1.10
N ASN A 162 3.71 2.49 1.44
CA ASN A 162 4.48 3.42 0.62
C ASN A 162 4.90 2.79 -0.73
N ASP A 163 5.38 1.55 -0.71
CA ASP A 163 5.75 0.82 -1.92
C ASP A 163 4.53 0.50 -2.80
N THR A 164 3.39 0.15 -2.18
CA THR A 164 2.13 -0.08 -2.88
C THR A 164 1.65 1.20 -3.57
N LEU A 165 1.70 2.34 -2.87
CA LEU A 165 1.37 3.65 -3.44
C LEU A 165 2.30 4.00 -4.61
N TYR A 166 3.60 3.79 -4.46
CA TYR A 166 4.57 4.01 -5.53
C TYR A 166 4.26 3.16 -6.77
N LYS A 167 4.03 1.85 -6.60
CA LYS A 167 3.69 0.92 -7.69
C LYS A 167 2.39 1.30 -8.38
N LEU A 168 1.35 1.62 -7.62
CA LEU A 168 0.06 2.09 -8.16
C LEU A 168 0.27 3.30 -9.08
N VAL A 169 0.99 4.31 -8.59
CA VAL A 169 1.28 5.55 -9.32
C VAL A 169 2.25 5.33 -10.50
N ASN A 170 3.19 4.39 -10.42
CA ASN A 170 4.20 4.17 -11.45
C ASN A 170 3.70 3.26 -12.59
N GLU A 171 2.87 2.25 -12.29
CA GLU A 171 2.55 1.16 -13.21
C GLU A 171 1.12 1.21 -13.75
N TYR A 172 0.17 1.79 -13.01
CA TYR A 172 -1.26 1.63 -13.29
C TYR A 172 -1.95 2.97 -13.65
N THR A 173 -3.03 2.99 -14.44
CA THR A 173 -3.76 4.21 -14.88
C THR A 173 -5.22 4.19 -14.46
N GLY A 174 -5.76 5.29 -13.91
CA GLY A 174 -7.18 5.41 -13.51
C GLY A 174 -7.49 4.79 -12.14
N PHE A 175 -6.67 5.09 -11.14
CA PHE A 175 -6.72 4.50 -9.78
C PHE A 175 -6.82 5.59 -8.70
N GLU A 176 -7.52 6.69 -8.99
CA GLU A 176 -7.71 7.82 -8.08
C GLU A 176 -8.31 7.37 -6.74
N THR A 177 -9.29 6.46 -6.79
CA THR A 177 -10.00 5.92 -5.62
C THR A 177 -9.11 5.05 -4.73
N GLU A 178 -8.32 4.18 -5.34
CA GLU A 178 -7.40 3.26 -4.67
C GLU A 178 -6.22 4.03 -4.09
N MET A 179 -5.76 5.08 -4.79
CA MET A 179 -4.74 5.97 -4.28
C MET A 179 -5.23 6.73 -3.04
N SER A 180 -6.45 7.29 -3.09
CA SER A 180 -7.08 7.94 -1.93
C SER A 180 -7.17 6.98 -0.75
N ALA A 181 -7.63 5.75 -0.98
CA ALA A 181 -7.72 4.72 0.06
C ALA A 181 -6.35 4.38 0.67
N LEU A 182 -5.27 4.30 -0.12
CA LEU A 182 -3.92 4.09 0.42
C LEU A 182 -3.42 5.28 1.25
N LEU A 183 -3.66 6.50 0.77
CA LEU A 183 -3.27 7.73 1.48
C LEU A 183 -4.04 7.88 2.80
N GLU A 184 -5.34 7.58 2.81
CA GLU A 184 -6.19 7.55 4.01
C GLU A 184 -5.80 6.42 4.97
N ALA A 185 -5.34 5.28 4.43
CA ALA A 185 -4.76 4.20 5.22
C ALA A 185 -3.40 4.56 5.84
N GLY A 186 -2.84 5.73 5.49
CA GLY A 186 -1.62 6.28 6.06
C GLY A 186 -0.37 6.07 5.20
N ALA A 187 -0.50 5.73 3.91
CA ALA A 187 0.64 5.78 3.00
C ALA A 187 1.19 7.23 2.93
N ASP A 188 2.52 7.36 3.01
CA ASP A 188 3.21 8.65 3.02
C ASP A 188 3.64 9.02 1.59
N ALA A 189 2.96 9.99 0.99
CA ALA A 189 3.30 10.49 -0.36
C ALA A 189 4.66 11.22 -0.39
N GLY A 190 5.14 11.72 0.76
CA GLY A 190 6.43 12.38 0.92
C GLY A 190 7.61 11.42 1.07
N CYS A 191 7.36 10.11 1.19
CA CYS A 191 8.41 9.12 1.43
C CYS A 191 9.53 9.13 0.38
N ASN A 192 10.74 8.73 0.79
CA ASN A 192 11.91 8.55 -0.08
C ASN A 192 12.19 9.75 -1.00
N SER A 193 12.13 10.96 -0.42
CA SER A 193 12.28 12.24 -1.12
C SER A 193 11.21 12.43 -2.20
N SER A 194 9.95 12.19 -1.84
CA SER A 194 8.79 12.35 -2.73
C SER A 194 8.93 11.53 -4.02
N ILE A 195 9.40 10.29 -3.90
CA ILE A 195 9.57 9.37 -5.05
C ILE A 195 8.26 9.14 -5.79
N VAL A 196 7.14 9.08 -5.05
CA VAL A 196 5.80 8.88 -5.59
C VAL A 196 5.41 10.04 -6.50
N LEU A 197 5.60 11.28 -6.03
CA LEU A 197 5.35 12.48 -6.83
C LEU A 197 6.29 12.56 -8.04
N ALA A 198 7.57 12.20 -7.87
CA ALA A 198 8.50 12.15 -8.99
C ALA A 198 8.05 11.15 -10.08
N ALA A 199 7.60 9.96 -9.66
CA ALA A 199 7.03 8.98 -10.59
C ALA A 199 5.74 9.50 -11.25
N ALA A 200 4.85 10.16 -10.50
CA ALA A 200 3.63 10.73 -11.03
C ALA A 200 3.90 11.76 -12.13
N ILE A 201 4.82 12.69 -11.90
CA ILE A 201 5.23 13.70 -12.90
C ILE A 201 5.86 13.03 -14.12
N HIS A 202 6.75 12.06 -13.91
CA HIS A 202 7.40 11.32 -14.99
C HIS A 202 6.43 10.54 -15.87
N LYS A 203 5.43 9.92 -15.25
CA LYS A 203 4.33 9.23 -15.95
C LYS A 203 3.24 10.19 -16.45
N GLN A 204 3.43 11.51 -16.30
CA GLN A 204 2.49 12.54 -16.71
C GLN A 204 1.07 12.30 -16.18
N ARG A 205 0.98 11.97 -14.88
CA ARG A 205 -0.31 11.74 -14.21
C ARG A 205 -1.16 13.02 -14.23
N PRO A 206 -2.50 12.89 -14.21
CA PRO A 206 -3.40 14.04 -14.18
C PRO A 206 -3.10 14.98 -13.01
N ALA A 207 -3.39 16.28 -13.18
CA ALA A 207 -3.16 17.30 -12.14
C ALA A 207 -3.82 16.92 -10.81
N ALA A 208 -5.04 16.37 -10.82
CA ALA A 208 -5.72 15.93 -9.61
C ALA A 208 -4.94 14.89 -8.78
N ILE A 209 -4.21 13.97 -9.45
CA ILE A 209 -3.34 13.00 -8.77
C ILE A 209 -2.15 13.71 -8.13
N ILE A 210 -1.56 14.65 -8.87
CA ILE A 210 -0.42 15.44 -8.40
C ILE A 210 -0.82 16.27 -7.17
N ASP A 211 -1.95 16.96 -7.25
CA ASP A 211 -2.48 17.78 -6.17
C ASP A 211 -2.76 16.93 -4.93
N MET A 212 -3.42 15.78 -5.09
CA MET A 212 -3.67 14.83 -3.99
C MET A 212 -2.36 14.37 -3.33
N LEU A 213 -1.32 14.02 -4.10
CA LEU A 213 -0.03 13.64 -3.51
C LEU A 213 0.60 14.78 -2.70
N THR A 214 0.48 16.02 -3.18
CA THR A 214 1.04 17.20 -2.48
C THR A 214 0.26 17.57 -1.23
N GLU A 215 -1.06 17.44 -1.24
CA GLU A 215 -1.92 17.59 -0.07
C GLU A 215 -1.56 16.56 1.02
N HIS A 216 -1.09 15.38 0.61
CA HIS A 216 -0.62 14.31 1.48
C HIS A 216 0.90 14.34 1.74
N GLY A 217 1.52 15.52 1.62
CA GLY A 217 2.89 15.76 2.11
C GLY A 217 4.01 15.53 1.10
N ALA A 218 3.71 15.17 -0.15
CA ALA A 218 4.71 15.17 -1.20
C ALA A 218 5.18 16.59 -1.53
N SER A 219 6.48 16.75 -1.76
CA SER A 219 7.10 18.05 -2.04
C SER A 219 7.64 18.09 -3.46
N TYR A 220 7.24 19.10 -4.24
CA TYR A 220 7.82 19.35 -5.56
C TYR A 220 9.34 19.60 -5.50
N GLN A 221 9.84 20.27 -4.45
CA GLN A 221 11.27 20.46 -4.24
C GLN A 221 12.02 19.11 -4.16
N ALA A 222 11.62 18.23 -3.23
CA ALA A 222 12.23 16.91 -3.06
C ALA A 222 12.10 16.04 -4.32
N ALA A 223 10.95 16.07 -5.00
CA ALA A 223 10.75 15.37 -6.27
C ALA A 223 11.69 15.88 -7.36
N PHE A 224 11.89 17.20 -7.45
CA PHE A 224 12.81 17.82 -8.40
C PHE A 224 14.28 17.45 -8.10
N GLU A 225 14.72 17.61 -6.86
CA GLU A 225 16.08 17.22 -6.43
C GLU A 225 16.36 15.75 -6.74
N ARG A 226 15.36 14.88 -6.52
CA ARG A 226 15.44 13.46 -6.88
C ARG A 226 15.58 13.25 -8.39
N MET A 227 14.77 13.95 -9.20
CA MET A 227 14.88 13.85 -10.67
C MET A 227 16.24 14.31 -11.18
N GLN A 228 16.80 15.36 -10.60
CA GLN A 228 18.15 15.84 -10.94
C GLN A 228 19.24 14.85 -10.55
N ALA A 229 19.09 14.16 -9.42
CA ALA A 229 20.05 13.15 -8.98
C ALA A 229 20.03 11.87 -9.85
N HIS A 230 18.95 11.65 -10.61
CA HIS A 230 18.76 10.45 -11.44
C HIS A 230 18.37 10.80 -12.90
N PRO A 231 19.26 11.50 -13.63
CA PRO A 231 18.96 11.98 -14.99
C PRO A 231 18.77 10.83 -15.99
N ASP A 232 19.48 9.71 -15.81
CA ASP A 232 19.37 8.52 -16.68
C ASP A 232 17.97 7.87 -16.65
N TYR A 233 17.24 8.03 -15.53
CA TYR A 233 15.90 7.46 -15.38
C TYR A 233 14.79 8.45 -15.74
N TYR A 234 14.85 9.67 -15.22
CA TYR A 234 13.76 10.65 -15.39
C TYR A 234 13.91 11.52 -16.65
N GLY A 235 15.14 11.78 -17.08
CA GLY A 235 15.47 12.69 -18.18
C GLY A 235 15.29 14.17 -17.86
N ASP A 236 16.12 15.02 -18.48
CA ASP A 236 16.19 16.47 -18.22
C ASP A 236 14.86 17.20 -18.45
N LYS A 237 14.08 16.76 -19.46
CA LYS A 237 12.77 17.36 -19.77
C LYS A 237 11.78 17.17 -18.62
N THR A 238 11.78 16.00 -17.98
CA THR A 238 10.89 15.71 -16.87
C THR A 238 11.28 16.49 -15.62
N ALA A 239 12.58 16.60 -15.34
CA ALA A 239 13.09 17.45 -14.27
C ALA A 239 12.70 18.92 -14.48
N THR A 240 12.69 19.39 -15.73
CA THR A 240 12.23 20.75 -16.07
C THR A 240 10.73 20.95 -15.81
N ILE A 241 9.89 19.94 -16.07
CA ILE A 241 8.45 19.98 -15.73
C ILE A 241 8.27 20.10 -14.21
N ALA A 242 8.97 19.27 -13.43
CA ALA A 242 8.93 19.32 -11.97
C ALA A 242 9.41 20.69 -11.44
N TYR A 243 10.47 21.25 -12.02
CA TYR A 243 10.96 22.59 -11.69
C TYR A 243 9.92 23.69 -11.94
N HIS A 244 9.24 23.67 -13.09
CA HIS A 244 8.20 24.66 -13.39
C HIS A 244 6.96 24.51 -12.50
N ALA A 245 6.65 23.30 -12.04
CA ALA A 245 5.59 23.08 -11.06
C ALA A 245 5.98 23.60 -9.67
N TYR A 246 7.20 23.27 -9.21
CA TYR A 246 7.79 23.82 -7.98
C TYR A 246 7.78 25.35 -7.98
N ARG A 247 8.23 25.97 -9.08
CA ARG A 247 8.28 27.43 -9.20
C ARG A 247 6.89 28.07 -9.09
N ARG A 248 5.88 27.50 -9.75
CA ARG A 248 4.49 27.96 -9.66
C ARG A 248 3.95 27.85 -8.24
N GLU A 249 4.25 26.76 -7.55
CA GLU A 249 3.87 26.58 -6.14
C GLU A 249 4.51 27.66 -5.25
N MET A 250 5.81 27.95 -5.44
CA MET A 250 6.50 28.99 -4.68
C MET A 250 5.92 30.38 -4.96
N GLU A 251 5.62 30.71 -6.21
CA GLU A 251 4.98 31.98 -6.59
C GLU A 251 3.62 32.14 -5.90
N ALA A 252 2.79 31.09 -5.88
CA ALA A 252 1.49 31.10 -5.19
C ALA A 252 1.63 31.24 -3.67
N ARG A 253 2.62 30.58 -3.04
CA ARG A 253 2.89 30.72 -1.61
C ARG A 253 3.34 32.14 -1.25
N ILE A 254 4.17 32.76 -2.08
CA ILE A 254 4.61 34.15 -1.90
C ILE A 254 3.41 35.09 -1.97
N GLU A 255 2.53 34.91 -2.96
CA GLU A 255 1.32 35.72 -3.09
C GLU A 255 0.39 35.56 -1.89
N ALA A 256 0.16 34.33 -1.42
CA ALA A 256 -0.65 34.07 -0.22
C ALA A 256 -0.05 34.73 1.04
N GLN A 257 1.28 34.70 1.20
CA GLN A 257 1.96 35.38 2.30
C GLN A 257 1.83 36.91 2.20
N GLN A 258 1.96 37.48 1.01
CA GLN A 258 1.78 38.92 0.78
C GLN A 258 0.36 39.37 1.11
N ASN A 259 -0.66 38.59 0.73
CA ASN A 259 -2.05 38.88 1.08
C ASN A 259 -2.27 38.82 2.60
N ARG A 260 -1.71 37.81 3.28
CA ARG A 260 -1.81 37.71 4.75
C ARG A 260 -1.09 38.83 5.48
N ILE A 261 0.04 39.31 4.95
CA ILE A 261 0.72 40.50 5.47
C ILE A 261 -0.19 41.72 5.33
N ARG A 262 -0.83 41.90 4.17
CA ARG A 262 -1.77 43.02 3.94
C ARG A 262 -2.95 43.00 4.91
N GLU A 263 -3.57 41.83 5.12
CA GLU A 263 -4.65 41.67 6.11
C GLU A 263 -4.20 42.02 7.54
N LEU A 264 -2.98 41.61 7.91
CA LEU A 264 -2.40 41.96 9.22
C LEU A 264 -2.11 43.46 9.33
N GLU A 265 -1.59 44.09 8.28
CA GLU A 265 -1.37 45.54 8.23
C GLU A 265 -2.68 46.32 8.38
N GLU A 266 -3.75 45.90 7.68
CA GLU A 266 -5.09 46.47 7.82
C GLU A 266 -5.63 46.31 9.24
N THR A 267 -5.48 45.13 9.84
CA THR A 267 -5.88 44.86 11.23
C THR A 267 -5.11 45.74 12.23
N VAL A 268 -3.80 45.89 12.04
CA VAL A 268 -2.96 46.77 12.87
C VAL A 268 -3.40 48.22 12.74
N ALA A 269 -3.71 48.69 11.52
CA ALA A 269 -4.20 50.04 11.26
C ALA A 269 -5.58 50.31 11.93
N GLU A 270 -6.48 49.33 11.91
CA GLU A 270 -7.75 49.43 12.64
C GLU A 270 -7.57 49.49 14.15
N LEU A 271 -6.62 48.71 14.70
CA LEU A 271 -6.34 48.70 16.13
C LEU A 271 -5.65 49.99 16.60
N THR A 272 -4.74 50.56 15.81
CA THR A 272 -4.09 51.85 16.13
C THR A 272 -5.09 53.01 16.06
N THR A 273 -5.93 53.06 15.03
CA THR A 273 -7.00 54.08 14.92
C THR A 273 -8.05 53.97 16.03
N ARG A 274 -8.34 52.76 16.54
CA ARG A 274 -9.17 52.58 17.74
C ARG A 274 -8.47 53.02 19.03
N LYS A 275 -7.14 52.88 19.12
CA LYS A 275 -6.34 53.32 20.27
C LYS A 275 -6.22 54.85 20.36
N ASP A 276 -6.23 55.52 19.21
CA ASP A 276 -6.17 56.99 19.09
C ASP A 276 -7.53 57.68 19.22
N LYS A 277 -8.63 56.92 19.32
CA LYS A 277 -9.95 57.45 19.65
C LYS A 277 -10.03 57.68 21.18
N PRO A 278 -10.20 58.93 21.67
CA PRO A 278 -10.40 59.17 23.10
C PRO A 278 -11.64 58.41 23.58
N PRO A 279 -11.67 57.93 24.84
CA PRO A 279 -12.78 57.14 25.33
C PRO A 279 -14.08 57.92 25.14
N ALA A 280 -15.04 57.30 24.44
CA ALA A 280 -16.37 57.85 24.31
C ALA A 280 -16.93 58.11 25.72
N PRO A 281 -17.60 59.26 25.95
CA PRO A 281 -18.20 59.54 27.25
C PRO A 281 -19.11 58.37 27.62
N GLN A 282 -18.82 57.74 28.76
CA GLN A 282 -19.65 56.68 29.28
C GLN A 282 -21.07 57.24 29.45
N PRO A 283 -22.12 56.54 28.96
CA PRO A 283 -23.48 56.95 29.26
C PRO A 283 -23.65 56.89 30.78
N GLU A 284 -24.04 58.03 31.37
CA GLU A 284 -24.38 58.13 32.79
C GLU A 284 -25.30 56.98 33.17
N GLN A 285 -24.80 56.05 33.98
CA GLN A 285 -25.64 55.07 34.65
C GLN A 285 -26.58 55.83 35.58
N LYS A 286 -27.85 55.99 35.16
CA LYS A 286 -28.93 56.30 36.06
C LYS A 286 -29.00 55.19 37.11
N VAL A 287 -28.50 55.49 38.30
CA VAL A 287 -28.70 54.69 39.50
C VAL A 287 -30.22 54.60 39.76
N PRO A 288 -30.84 53.41 39.69
CA PRO A 288 -32.22 53.27 40.15
C PRO A 288 -32.22 53.46 41.67
N ALA A 289 -33.08 54.37 42.14
CA ALA A 289 -33.34 54.59 43.55
C ALA A 289 -33.68 53.26 44.23
N GLY A 290 -32.92 52.91 45.26
CA GLY A 290 -33.07 51.67 46.00
C GLY A 290 -34.41 51.58 46.74
N PRO A 291 -34.92 50.35 47.01
CA PRO A 291 -35.95 50.16 48.01
C PRO A 291 -35.36 50.33 49.41
N LYS A 292 -36.17 50.96 50.26
CA LYS A 292 -35.87 51.34 51.65
C LYS A 292 -35.34 50.18 52.49
N ALA A 293 -34.41 50.54 53.38
CA ALA A 293 -33.90 49.70 54.44
C ALA A 293 -35.00 49.28 55.42
N GLU A 294 -35.24 47.97 55.52
CA GLU A 294 -35.74 47.32 56.73
C GLU A 294 -34.98 46.00 56.90
N GLY A 295 -34.47 45.76 58.12
CA GLY A 295 -33.93 44.45 58.51
C GLY A 295 -32.41 44.36 58.60
N ALA A 296 -31.81 45.14 59.49
CA ALA A 296 -30.55 44.74 60.10
C ALA A 296 -30.75 43.46 60.92
N ALA A 297 -29.76 42.56 60.83
CA ALA A 297 -29.47 41.39 61.68
C ALA A 297 -29.77 40.02 61.04
N ALA A 298 -28.74 39.46 60.39
CA ALA A 298 -28.28 38.09 60.68
C ALA A 298 -27.08 37.68 59.81
N PHE A 299 -25.99 37.34 60.49
CA PHE A 299 -25.08 36.25 60.15
C PHE A 299 -24.07 36.40 59.01
N VAL A 300 -22.93 36.98 59.41
CA VAL A 300 -21.57 36.53 59.11
C VAL A 300 -21.42 35.00 59.24
N LYS A 301 -21.01 34.32 58.15
CA LYS A 301 -20.26 33.03 58.05
C LYS A 301 -20.56 32.44 56.66
N LYS A 302 -19.63 32.10 55.75
CA LYS A 302 -18.21 31.73 55.79
C LYS A 302 -17.60 32.07 54.43
N LEU A 303 -16.49 32.79 54.43
CA LEU A 303 -15.43 32.58 53.44
C LEU A 303 -14.55 31.44 53.96
N LYS A 304 -14.26 30.45 53.11
CA LYS A 304 -12.97 29.76 53.15
C LYS A 304 -12.47 29.58 51.70
N PRO A 305 -11.18 29.83 51.46
CA PRO A 305 -10.51 29.58 50.19
C PRO A 305 -10.08 28.11 50.12
N ILE A 306 -10.04 27.54 48.91
CA ILE A 306 -8.86 26.94 48.22
C ILE A 306 -9.13 27.14 46.72
#